data_AF-A0A4Q2Y3Y9-F1
#
_entry.id   AF-A0A4Q2Y3Y9-F1
#
_cell.length_a   1.000
_cell.length_b   1.000
_cell.length_c   1.000
_cell.angle_alpha   90.00
_cell.angle_beta   90.00
_cell.angle_gamma   90.00
#
_symmetry.space_group_name_H-M   'P 1'
#
loop_
_entity.id
_entity.type
_entity.pdbx_description
1 polymer ?
#
loop_
_entity_poly.entity_id
_entity_poly.type
_entity_poly.pdbx_seq_one_letter_code
_entity_poly.pdbx_strand_id
1 'polypeptide(L)'
;MRDHLPSDRPALVLAPMQDVTDLPFMRIIARRGAPDWFVTEYFRVHPDSSLNRYILRSIRENETGKPVYAQMIGRDIPALLRTAKQLAEYPIAGLDLNLGCPAPIVCRKDAGGGLLRDPE
;
A
#
# COMPACT_ATOMS: atom_id res chain seq x y z
N MET A 1 9.93 2.89 10.34
CA MET A 1 8.85 3.90 10.29
C MET A 1 9.25 5.23 10.94
N ARG A 2 9.74 5.24 12.19
CA ARG A 2 10.10 6.49 12.91
C ARG A 2 11.26 7.27 12.27
N ASP A 3 12.22 6.59 11.65
CA ASP A 3 13.42 7.24 11.08
C ASP A 3 13.13 8.02 9.79
N HIS A 4 11.91 7.93 9.25
CA HIS A 4 11.49 8.64 8.03
C HIS A 4 10.40 9.69 8.28
N LEU A 5 10.07 9.93 9.56
CA LEU A 5 9.08 10.93 9.94
C LEU A 5 9.76 12.29 10.18
N PRO A 6 9.22 13.40 9.63
CA PRO A 6 9.63 14.73 10.05
C PRO A 6 9.31 14.94 11.54
N SER A 7 10.20 15.61 12.26
CA SER A 7 10.08 15.87 13.70
C SER A 7 9.36 17.18 14.02
N ASP A 8 9.23 18.08 13.04
CA ASP A 8 8.79 19.47 13.18
C ASP A 8 7.47 19.78 12.46
N ARG A 9 6.94 18.84 11.66
CA ARG A 9 5.68 18.95 10.94
C ARG A 9 5.01 17.59 10.74
N PRO A 10 3.72 17.54 10.39
CA PRO A 10 3.11 16.29 9.92
C PRO A 10 3.82 15.73 8.68
N ALA A 11 3.84 14.40 8.58
CA ALA A 11 4.34 13.72 7.39
C ALA A 11 3.40 13.93 6.20
N LEU A 12 3.99 14.23 5.04
CA LEU A 12 3.29 14.28 3.78
C LEU A 12 3.37 12.91 3.12
N VAL A 13 2.21 12.31 2.90
CA VAL A 13 2.06 10.94 2.42
C VAL A 13 1.25 10.99 1.14
N LEU A 14 1.76 10.45 0.04
CA LEU A 14 0.91 10.27 -1.14
C LEU A 14 -0.07 9.12 -0.84
N ALA A 15 -1.35 9.45 -0.76
CA ALA A 15 -2.41 8.47 -0.56
C ALA A 15 -2.47 7.46 -1.71
N PRO A 16 -2.79 6.18 -1.43
CA PRO A 16 -2.93 5.17 -2.46
C PRO A 16 -4.25 5.35 -3.21
N MET A 17 -4.17 5.45 -4.54
CA MET A 17 -5.32 5.54 -5.42
C MET A 17 -5.17 4.48 -6.52
N GLN A 18 -6.04 3.47 -6.46
CA GLN A 18 -6.06 2.37 -7.42
C GLN A 18 -6.20 2.90 -8.85
N ASP A 19 -5.38 2.38 -9.76
CA ASP A 19 -5.28 2.74 -11.17
C ASP A 19 -4.87 4.21 -11.43
N VAL A 20 -4.31 4.90 -10.42
CA VAL A 20 -3.86 6.30 -10.50
C VAL A 20 -2.43 6.47 -10.00
N THR A 21 -2.11 6.02 -8.78
CA THR A 21 -0.81 6.27 -8.13
C THR A 21 0.20 5.17 -8.44
N ASP A 22 0.41 4.93 -9.72
CA ASP A 22 1.37 3.96 -10.23
C ASP A 22 2.81 4.53 -10.30
N LEU A 23 3.77 3.73 -10.77
CA LEU A 23 5.17 4.14 -10.89
C LEU A 23 5.35 5.42 -11.75
N PRO A 24 4.79 5.52 -12.97
CA PRO A 24 4.79 6.78 -13.73
C PRO A 24 4.28 7.99 -12.93
N PHE A 25 3.16 7.86 -12.22
CA PHE A 25 2.61 8.93 -11.40
C PHE A 25 3.57 9.33 -10.26
N MET A 26 4.09 8.34 -9.52
CA MET A 26 5.08 8.56 -8.47
C MET A 26 6.32 9.32 -8.99
N ARG A 27 6.81 8.97 -10.18
CA ARG A 27 7.94 9.65 -10.85
C ARG A 27 7.64 11.10 -11.22
N ILE A 28 6.40 11.44 -11.55
CA ILE A 28 6.00 12.82 -11.83
C ILE A 28 5.94 13.62 -10.53
N ILE A 29 5.27 13.09 -9.51
CA ILE A 29 5.12 13.74 -8.21
C ILE A 29 6.47 13.99 -7.54
N ALA A 30 7.39 13.01 -7.58
CA ALA A 30 8.73 13.16 -7.04
C ALA A 30 9.50 14.37 -7.62
N ARG A 31 9.20 14.77 -8.86
CA ARG A 31 9.82 15.92 -9.55
C ARG A 31 9.10 17.25 -9.33
N ARG A 32 7.88 17.23 -8.78
CA ARG A 32 7.03 18.43 -8.60
C ARG A 32 6.81 18.82 -7.14
N GLY A 33 7.12 17.92 -6.21
CA GLY A 33 6.93 18.09 -4.79
C GLY A 33 6.84 16.72 -4.14
N ALA A 34 7.99 16.07 -3.95
CA ALA A 34 8.02 14.71 -3.42
C ALA A 34 7.42 14.65 -2.00
N PRO A 35 6.54 13.68 -1.70
CA PRO A 35 6.11 13.43 -0.34
C PRO A 35 7.29 12.93 0.51
N ASP A 36 7.07 12.80 1.81
CA ASP A 36 8.01 12.12 2.70
C ASP A 36 8.07 10.62 2.38
N TRP A 37 6.93 10.03 1.99
CA TRP A 37 6.87 8.67 1.48
C TRP A 37 5.66 8.42 0.57
N PHE A 38 5.74 7.32 -0.17
CA PHE A 38 4.67 6.83 -1.05
C PHE A 38 3.98 5.62 -0.44
N VAL A 39 2.70 5.44 -0.77
CA VAL A 39 1.97 4.19 -0.55
C VAL A 39 1.58 3.64 -1.92
N THR A 40 1.86 2.37 -2.18
CA THR A 40 1.47 1.75 -3.46
C THR A 40 -0.04 1.70 -3.60
N GLU A 41 -0.52 1.51 -4.83
CA GLU A 41 -1.81 0.86 -5.05
C GLU A 41 -1.93 -0.45 -4.21
N TYR A 42 -3.14 -0.91 -3.94
CA TYR A 42 -3.31 -2.04 -3.03
C TYR A 42 -3.17 -3.40 -3.72
N PHE A 43 -2.45 -4.31 -3.08
CA PHE A 43 -2.49 -5.72 -3.41
C PHE A 43 -3.80 -6.33 -2.92
N ARG A 44 -4.61 -6.88 -3.83
CA ARG A 44 -5.80 -7.67 -3.47
C ARG A 44 -5.34 -9.03 -2.96
N VAL A 45 -5.71 -9.36 -1.73
CA VAL A 45 -5.27 -10.58 -1.04
C VAL A 45 -6.43 -11.53 -0.81
N HIS A 46 -6.28 -12.76 -1.30
CA HIS A 46 -7.20 -13.88 -1.15
C HIS A 46 -6.42 -15.21 -1.25
N PRO A 47 -7.03 -16.37 -0.93
CA PRO A 47 -6.30 -17.64 -0.89
C PRO A 47 -5.44 -17.95 -2.12
N ASP A 48 -5.94 -17.64 -3.32
CA ASP A 48 -5.24 -17.88 -4.60
C ASP A 48 -4.53 -16.64 -5.18
N SER A 49 -4.43 -15.53 -4.44
CA SER A 49 -3.80 -14.31 -4.96
C SER A 49 -2.28 -14.45 -5.04
N SER A 50 -1.69 -13.78 -6.03
CA SER A 50 -0.25 -13.52 -6.12
C SER A 50 0.01 -12.01 -6.22
N LEU A 51 1.26 -11.59 -5.99
CA LEU A 51 1.63 -10.18 -6.10
C LEU A 51 1.40 -9.67 -7.51
N ASN A 52 0.60 -8.60 -7.64
CA ASN A 52 0.38 -7.95 -8.91
C ASN A 52 1.70 -7.34 -9.41
N ARG A 53 2.19 -7.83 -10.55
CA ARG A 53 3.47 -7.41 -11.15
C ARG A 53 3.54 -5.92 -11.47
N TYR A 54 2.39 -5.30 -11.79
CA TYR A 54 2.30 -3.87 -12.08
C TYR A 54 2.53 -3.03 -10.82
N ILE A 55 1.81 -3.36 -9.74
CA ILE A 55 1.95 -2.69 -8.44
C ILE A 55 3.36 -2.92 -7.87
N LEU A 56 3.88 -4.15 -8.00
CA LEU A 56 5.22 -4.51 -7.56
C LEU A 56 6.32 -3.71 -8.28
N ARG A 57 6.07 -3.24 -9.51
CA ARG A 57 6.98 -2.37 -10.24
C ARG A 57 7.20 -1.04 -9.51
N SER A 58 6.16 -0.49 -8.89
CA SER A 58 6.24 0.73 -8.05
C SER A 58 7.11 0.57 -6.82
N ILE A 59 7.46 -0.67 -6.45
CA ILE A 59 8.43 -0.97 -5.38
C ILE A 59 9.82 -1.20 -5.98
N ARG A 60 9.93 -2.13 -6.94
CA ARG A 60 11.22 -2.59 -7.49
C ARG A 60 11.96 -1.53 -8.32
N GLU A 61 11.22 -0.68 -9.02
CA GLU A 61 11.75 0.34 -9.91
C GLU A 61 11.52 1.75 -9.35
N ASN A 62 11.31 1.87 -8.04
CA ASN A 62 11.16 3.16 -7.37
C ASN A 62 12.48 3.93 -7.34
N GLU A 63 12.64 4.87 -8.26
CA GLU A 63 13.82 5.75 -8.36
C GLU A 63 13.59 7.12 -7.70
N THR A 64 12.49 7.30 -6.96
CA THR A 64 12.15 8.61 -6.37
C THR A 64 13.04 9.03 -5.21
N GLY A 65 13.85 8.11 -4.67
CA GLY A 65 14.65 8.31 -3.46
C GLY A 65 13.82 8.40 -2.17
N LYS A 66 12.51 8.17 -2.24
CA LYS A 66 11.60 8.18 -1.08
C LYS A 66 11.17 6.76 -0.72
N PRO A 67 10.95 6.48 0.58
CA PRO A 67 10.43 5.19 1.01
C PRO A 67 9.04 4.91 0.42
N VAL A 68 8.74 3.64 0.20
CA VAL A 68 7.45 3.16 -0.29
C VAL A 68 6.87 2.11 0.66
N TYR A 69 5.61 2.26 0.99
CA TYR A 69 4.84 1.30 1.78
C TYR A 69 3.94 0.49 0.84
N ALA A 70 3.90 -0.83 1.03
CA ALA A 70 3.02 -1.69 0.25
C ALA A 70 1.67 -1.81 0.95
N GLN A 71 0.60 -1.36 0.29
CA GLN A 71 -0.76 -1.49 0.82
C GLN A 71 -1.36 -2.85 0.43
N MET A 72 -1.94 -3.57 1.40
CA MET A 72 -2.73 -4.79 1.17
C MET A 72 -4.21 -4.51 1.42
N ILE A 73 -5.09 -5.24 0.74
CA ILE A 73 -6.51 -5.30 1.06
C ILE A 73 -6.99 -6.74 1.00
N GLY A 74 -7.61 -7.22 2.07
CA GLY A 74 -8.10 -8.59 2.19
C GLY A 74 -8.54 -8.88 3.61
N ARG A 75 -9.05 -10.10 3.82
CA ARG A 75 -9.55 -10.55 5.13
C ARG A 75 -9.06 -11.93 5.56
N ASP A 76 -8.58 -12.72 4.61
CA ASP A 76 -8.12 -14.08 4.89
C ASP A 76 -6.76 -13.98 5.57
N ILE A 77 -6.71 -14.25 6.87
CA ILE A 77 -5.49 -14.12 7.69
C ILE A 77 -4.34 -14.95 7.12
N PRO A 78 -4.52 -16.24 6.74
CA PRO A 78 -3.45 -17.01 6.11
C PRO A 78 -2.90 -16.37 4.83
N ALA A 79 -3.75 -15.88 3.95
CA ALA A 79 -3.34 -15.19 2.73
C ALA A 79 -2.66 -13.84 3.00
N LEU A 80 -3.14 -13.06 3.98
CA LEU A 80 -2.51 -11.81 4.41
C LEU A 80 -1.10 -12.07 4.95
N LEU A 81 -0.92 -13.08 5.81
CA LEU A 81 0.38 -13.46 6.34
C LEU A 81 1.33 -13.94 5.24
N ARG A 82 0.85 -14.76 4.29
CA ARG A 82 1.64 -15.19 3.13
C ARG A 82 2.09 -14.00 2.28
N THR A 83 1.17 -13.09 1.97
CA THR A 83 1.44 -11.92 1.14
C THR A 83 2.39 -10.95 1.84
N ALA A 84 2.21 -10.72 3.14
CA ALA A 84 3.10 -9.90 3.96
C ALA A 84 4.54 -10.42 3.95
N LYS A 85 4.72 -11.74 4.12
CA LYS A 85 6.05 -12.39 4.02
C LYS A 85 6.66 -12.22 2.65
N GLN A 86 5.87 -12.39 1.57
CA GLN A 86 6.37 -12.17 0.22
C GLN A 86 6.78 -10.71 -0.03
N LEU A 87 6.01 -9.75 0.47
CA LEU A 87 6.30 -8.31 0.33
C LEU A 87 7.53 -7.88 1.14
N ALA A 88 7.80 -8.53 2.28
CA ALA A 88 8.97 -8.27 3.11
C ALA A 88 10.32 -8.59 2.42
N GLU A 89 10.31 -9.40 1.35
CA GLU A 89 11.48 -9.69 0.53
C GLU A 89 11.82 -8.55 -0.48
N TYR A 90 11.00 -7.50 -0.55
CA TYR A 90 11.19 -6.35 -1.43
C TYR A 90 11.63 -5.10 -0.64
N PRO A 91 12.22 -4.09 -1.29
CA PRO A 91 12.69 -2.87 -0.62
C PRO A 91 11.55 -1.91 -0.23
N ILE A 92 10.65 -2.37 0.64
CA ILE A 92 9.57 -1.58 1.23
C ILE A 92 9.98 -1.04 2.60
N ALA A 93 9.48 0.15 2.95
CA ALA A 93 9.67 0.73 4.28
C ALA A 93 8.68 0.19 5.32
N GLY A 94 7.60 -0.45 4.86
CA GLY A 94 6.60 -1.07 5.71
C GLY A 94 5.39 -1.58 4.91
N LEU A 95 4.49 -2.22 5.64
CA LEU A 95 3.20 -2.71 5.15
C LEU A 95 2.09 -1.80 5.67
N ASP A 96 1.09 -1.58 4.83
CA ASP A 96 -0.15 -0.89 5.17
C ASP A 96 -1.34 -1.82 4.91
N LEU A 97 -2.33 -1.83 5.80
CA LEU A 97 -3.56 -2.61 5.64
C LEU A 97 -4.71 -1.66 5.39
N ASN A 98 -5.33 -1.78 4.21
CA ASN A 98 -6.48 -0.97 3.86
C ASN A 98 -7.71 -1.40 4.69
N LEU A 99 -8.09 -0.55 5.64
CA LEU A 99 -9.31 -0.66 6.44
C LEU A 99 -10.38 0.37 6.04
N GLY A 100 -10.15 1.12 4.95
CA GLY A 100 -10.93 2.32 4.62
C GLY A 100 -11.78 2.23 3.35
N CYS A 101 -11.49 1.29 2.44
CA CYS A 101 -12.18 1.24 1.15
C CYS A 101 -13.70 1.03 1.33
N PRO A 102 -14.56 1.97 0.89
CA PRO A 102 -16.01 1.89 1.08
C PRO A 102 -16.72 1.14 -0.06
N ALA A 103 -15.97 0.67 -1.06
CA ALA A 103 -16.55 0.07 -2.27
C ALA A 103 -17.43 -1.14 -1.88
N PRO A 104 -18.72 -1.20 -2.31
CA PRO A 104 -19.64 -2.24 -1.87
C PRO A 104 -19.14 -3.67 -2.12
N ILE A 105 -18.44 -3.90 -3.24
CA ILE A 105 -17.87 -5.21 -3.59
C ILE A 105 -16.75 -5.65 -2.64
N VAL A 106 -16.07 -4.70 -2.00
CA VAL A 106 -15.01 -4.93 -1.02
C VAL A 106 -15.64 -5.11 0.37
N CYS A 107 -16.51 -4.19 0.79
CA CYS A 107 -17.16 -4.25 2.10
C CYS A 107 -18.04 -5.49 2.28
N ARG A 108 -18.76 -5.94 1.23
CA ARG A 108 -19.56 -7.18 1.27
C ARG A 108 -18.74 -8.44 1.48
N LYS A 109 -17.44 -8.39 1.19
CA LYS A 109 -16.50 -9.48 1.42
C LYS A 109 -15.77 -9.33 2.75
N ASP A 110 -16.21 -8.42 3.63
CA ASP A 110 -15.56 -8.01 4.89
C ASP A 110 -14.06 -7.71 4.71
N ALA A 111 -13.73 -6.97 3.66
CA ALA A 111 -12.41 -6.37 3.48
C ALA A 111 -12.56 -4.84 3.44
N GLY A 112 -11.44 -4.10 3.48
CA GLY A 112 -11.51 -2.64 3.48
C GLY A 112 -12.32 -2.12 4.67
N GLY A 113 -13.23 -1.18 4.42
CA GLY A 113 -14.15 -0.67 5.44
C GLY A 113 -15.09 -1.72 6.03
N GLY A 114 -15.29 -2.86 5.37
CA GLY A 114 -16.10 -3.96 5.89
C GLY A 114 -15.53 -4.57 7.19
N LEU A 115 -14.21 -4.54 7.36
CA LEU A 115 -13.52 -5.02 8.57
C LEU A 115 -13.85 -4.15 9.79
N LEU A 116 -14.16 -2.87 9.61
CA LEU A 116 -14.47 -1.96 10.73
C LEU A 116 -15.83 -2.26 11.39
N ARG A 117 -16.64 -3.17 10.83
CA ARG A 117 -17.89 -3.61 11.44
C ARG A 117 -17.67 -4.58 12.60
N ASP A 118 -16.56 -5.31 12.57
CA ASP A 118 -16.17 -6.30 13.57
C ASP A 118 -14.65 -6.22 13.76
N PRO A 119 -14.18 -5.33 14.66
CA PRO A 119 -12.76 -4.96 14.77
C PRO A 119 -11.90 -5.94 15.56
N GLU A 120 -12.48 -7.01 16.10
CA GLU A 120 -11.77 -8.11 16.80
C GLU A 120 -11.06 -9.04 15.81
#